data_AF-A0A3C0JMP1-F1
#
_entry.id   AF-A0A3C0JMP1-F1
#
_cell.length_a   1.000
_cell.length_b   1.000
_cell.length_c   1.000
_cell.angle_alpha   90.00
_cell.angle_beta   90.00
_cell.angle_gamma   90.00
#
_symmetry.space_group_name_H-M   'P 1'
#
loop_
_entity.id
_entity.type
_entity.pdbx_description
1 polymer ?
#
loop_
_entity_poly.entity_id
_entity_poly.type
_entity_poly.pdbx_seq_one_letter_code
_entity_poly.pdbx_strand_id
1 'polypeptide(L)'
;MPDSELSAGSVVALFIVECREAPMKKVEQLNALAGQGLEGDRYFLGTGTYSKKPEPGRQVTLISSEVLKSLQDKFDITVKPEESRRNVLTQGIEINDLIGTEFFVGQVRLRAHRIT
;
A
#
# COMPACT_ATOMS: atom_id res chain seq x y z
N MET A 1 -20.77 13.36 21.19
CA MET A 1 -19.56 12.76 20.57
C MET A 1 -19.66 13.15 19.11
N PRO A 2 -18.74 13.93 18.53
CA PRO A 2 -18.82 14.17 17.09
C PRO A 2 -18.52 12.82 16.42
N ASP A 3 -19.43 12.39 15.56
CA ASP A 3 -19.17 11.33 14.60
C ASP A 3 -17.84 11.65 13.93
N SER A 4 -16.83 10.80 14.15
CA SER A 4 -15.60 10.91 13.38
C SER A 4 -16.01 10.64 11.94
N GLU A 5 -16.16 11.69 11.14
CA GLU A 5 -16.39 11.56 9.71
C GLU A 5 -15.33 10.57 9.20
N LEU A 6 -15.80 9.40 8.76
CA LEU A 6 -14.97 8.43 8.06
C LEU A 6 -14.50 9.15 6.80
N SER A 7 -13.30 9.74 6.86
CA SER A 7 -12.70 10.41 5.71
C SER A 7 -12.43 9.35 4.66
N ALA A 8 -13.31 9.28 3.66
CA ALA A 8 -13.23 8.31 2.59
C ALA A 8 -12.21 8.80 1.56
N GLY A 9 -11.08 8.11 1.48
CA GLY A 9 -10.13 8.28 0.38
C GLY A 9 -10.49 7.45 -0.85
N SER A 10 -9.72 7.62 -1.90
CA SER A 10 -9.80 6.83 -3.13
C SER A 10 -8.51 6.05 -3.38
N VAL A 11 -8.63 4.93 -4.09
CA VAL A 11 -7.50 4.23 -4.69
C VAL A 11 -7.25 4.83 -6.06
N VAL A 12 -6.02 5.28 -6.31
CA VAL A 12 -5.63 5.95 -7.55
C VAL A 12 -4.88 5.00 -8.49
N ALA A 13 -4.08 4.09 -7.93
CA ALA A 13 -3.33 3.12 -8.72
C ALA A 13 -2.95 1.89 -7.89
N LEU A 14 -2.81 0.75 -8.58
CA LEU A 14 -2.42 -0.53 -8.01
C LEU A 14 -1.15 -1.03 -8.69
N PHE A 15 -0.27 -1.64 -7.89
CA PHE A 15 1.04 -2.11 -8.32
C PHE A 15 1.40 -3.44 -7.69
N ILE A 16 2.06 -4.29 -8.48
CA ILE A 16 2.69 -5.54 -8.02
C ILE A 16 4.06 -5.70 -8.64
N VAL A 17 4.86 -6.57 -8.04
CA VAL A 17 6.12 -7.01 -8.64
C VAL A 17 6.40 -8.43 -8.22
N GLU A 18 6.86 -9.26 -9.14
CA GLU A 18 7.11 -10.68 -8.88
C GLU A 18 8.43 -10.92 -8.12
N CYS A 19 9.37 -9.97 -8.11
CA CYS A 19 10.67 -10.11 -7.46
C CYS A 19 11.29 -8.77 -7.00
N ARG A 20 12.32 -8.85 -6.14
CA ARG A 20 12.86 -7.70 -5.39
C ARG A 20 13.44 -6.56 -6.25
N GLU A 21 13.97 -6.85 -7.44
CA GLU A 21 14.72 -5.90 -8.28
C GLU A 21 13.95 -5.47 -9.53
N ALA A 22 12.83 -6.11 -9.84
CA ALA A 22 12.01 -5.71 -10.98
C ALA A 22 11.30 -4.36 -10.70
N PRO A 23 11.02 -3.60 -11.77
CA PRO A 23 10.13 -2.45 -11.68
C PRO A 23 8.73 -2.92 -11.26
N MET A 24 8.07 -2.12 -10.43
CA MET A 24 6.66 -2.36 -10.11
C MET A 24 5.82 -2.21 -11.38
N LYS A 25 4.90 -3.14 -11.61
CA LYS A 25 3.97 -3.13 -12.73
C LYS A 25 2.65 -2.56 -12.25
N LYS A 26 2.13 -1.55 -12.96
CA LYS A 26 0.76 -1.05 -12.74
C LYS A 26 -0.24 -2.10 -13.22
N VAL A 27 -1.30 -2.30 -12.46
CA VAL A 27 -2.41 -3.21 -12.79
C VAL A 27 -3.75 -2.55 -12.49
N GLU A 28 -4.82 -3.05 -13.11
CA GLU A 28 -6.18 -2.54 -12.91
C GLU A 28 -6.89 -3.22 -11.73
N GLN A 29 -6.47 -4.43 -11.37
CA GLN A 29 -7.06 -5.21 -10.28
C GLN A 29 -6.01 -6.05 -9.56
N LEU A 30 -6.26 -6.34 -8.28
CA LEU A 30 -5.49 -7.26 -7.46
C LEU A 30 -6.39 -8.29 -6.80
N ASN A 31 -5.88 -9.51 -6.66
CA ASN A 31 -6.50 -10.55 -5.83
C ASN A 31 -5.78 -10.60 -4.48
N ALA A 32 -6.49 -10.29 -3.40
CA ALA A 32 -5.97 -10.36 -2.05
C ALA A 32 -6.47 -11.62 -1.34
N LEU A 33 -5.55 -12.51 -0.95
CA LEU A 33 -5.85 -13.72 -0.19
C LEU A 33 -5.52 -13.48 1.29
N ALA A 34 -6.52 -13.64 2.15
CA ALA A 34 -6.37 -13.45 3.59
C ALA A 34 -5.24 -14.32 4.16
N GLY A 35 -4.31 -13.69 4.88
CA GLY A 35 -3.17 -14.38 5.48
C GLY A 35 -1.99 -14.63 4.51
N GLN A 36 -2.16 -14.40 3.21
CA GLN A 36 -1.13 -14.69 2.20
C GLN A 36 -0.63 -13.42 1.48
N GLY A 37 -1.51 -12.43 1.28
CA GLY A 37 -1.20 -11.18 0.58
C GLY A 37 -1.75 -11.13 -0.83
N LEU A 38 -1.08 -10.38 -1.71
CA LEU A 38 -1.51 -10.12 -3.07
C LEU A 38 -0.98 -11.17 -4.04
N GLU A 39 -1.87 -11.88 -4.73
CA GLU A 39 -1.49 -12.85 -5.75
C GLU A 39 -0.56 -12.21 -6.80
N GLY A 40 0.56 -12.90 -7.11
CA GLY A 40 1.58 -12.41 -8.04
C GLY A 40 2.56 -11.37 -7.47
N ASP A 41 2.37 -10.89 -6.24
CA ASP A 41 3.34 -10.01 -5.58
C ASP A 41 4.49 -10.79 -4.91
N ARG A 42 5.66 -10.15 -4.82
CA ARG A 42 6.89 -10.66 -4.23
C ARG A 42 6.72 -11.24 -2.83
N TYR A 43 5.84 -10.70 -2.00
CA TYR A 43 5.64 -11.23 -0.64
C TYR A 43 4.72 -12.44 -0.62
N PHE A 44 3.74 -12.51 -1.53
CA PHE A 44 2.94 -13.70 -1.76
C PHE A 44 3.79 -14.85 -2.33
N LEU A 45 4.67 -14.53 -3.30
CA LEU A 45 5.56 -15.50 -3.95
C LEU A 45 6.79 -15.89 -3.10
N GLY A 46 6.99 -15.26 -1.94
CA GLY A 46 8.17 -15.52 -1.10
C GLY A 46 9.50 -15.02 -1.69
N THR A 47 9.47 -14.20 -2.74
CA THR A 47 10.66 -13.67 -3.45
C THR A 47 11.06 -12.25 -3.00
N GLY A 48 10.27 -11.63 -2.12
CA GLY A 48 10.57 -10.34 -1.50
C GLY A 48 11.80 -10.35 -0.60
N THR A 49 12.43 -9.19 -0.45
CA THR A 49 13.66 -9.00 0.35
C THR A 49 13.55 -9.54 1.78
N TYR A 50 12.36 -9.46 2.37
CA TYR A 50 12.10 -9.86 3.76
C TYR A 50 11.27 -11.15 3.90
N SER A 51 11.17 -11.95 2.84
CA SER A 51 10.35 -13.18 2.86
C SER A 51 10.86 -14.24 3.81
N LYS A 52 12.14 -14.20 4.22
CA LYS A 52 12.70 -15.10 5.25
C LYS A 52 12.14 -14.88 6.65
N LYS A 53 11.46 -13.74 6.90
CA LYS A 53 10.85 -13.39 8.18
C LYS A 53 9.43 -12.88 7.93
N PRO A 54 8.48 -13.71 7.52
CA PRO A 54 7.14 -13.26 7.14
C PRO A 54 6.49 -12.50 8.29
N GLU A 55 5.77 -11.42 7.97
CA GLU A 55 4.98 -10.65 8.93
C GLU A 55 3.66 -10.19 8.27
N PRO A 56 2.56 -10.05 9.03
CA PRO A 56 1.26 -9.66 8.49
C PRO A 56 1.27 -8.33 7.72
N GLY A 57 2.03 -7.34 8.20
CA GLY A 57 2.13 -6.01 7.59
C GLY A 57 2.81 -5.96 6.21
N ARG A 58 3.27 -7.09 5.66
CA ARG A 58 3.85 -7.18 4.31
C ARG A 58 2.90 -7.76 3.27
N GLN A 59 1.72 -8.21 3.69
CA GLN A 59 0.72 -8.78 2.79
C GLN A 59 0.24 -7.77 1.74
N VAL A 60 0.09 -6.50 2.13
CA VAL A 60 -0.31 -5.37 1.27
C VAL A 60 0.38 -4.12 1.81
N THR A 61 0.84 -3.23 0.92
CA THR A 61 1.46 -1.96 1.31
C THR A 61 0.77 -0.77 0.64
N LEU A 62 0.59 0.32 1.39
CA LEU A 62 -0.11 1.53 0.96
C LEU A 62 0.83 2.75 0.99
N ILE A 63 0.54 3.76 0.18
CA ILE A 63 1.13 5.11 0.24
C ILE A 63 0.13 6.13 -0.26
N SER A 64 0.13 7.33 0.32
CA SER A 64 -0.71 8.43 -0.12
C SER A 64 0.00 9.29 -1.19
N SER A 65 -0.76 9.75 -2.17
CA SER A 65 -0.29 10.68 -3.21
C SER A 65 0.27 11.98 -2.62
N GLU A 66 -0.26 12.36 -1.46
CA GLU A 66 0.10 13.51 -0.64
C GLU A 66 1.53 13.38 -0.11
N VAL A 67 1.98 12.17 0.23
CA VAL A 67 3.38 11.93 0.62
C VAL A 67 4.31 12.14 -0.57
N LEU A 68 3.97 11.61 -1.75
CA LEU A 68 4.78 11.80 -2.96
C LEU A 68 4.84 13.28 -3.36
N LYS A 69 3.71 13.98 -3.29
CA LYS A 69 3.64 15.41 -3.54
C LYS A 69 4.46 16.21 -2.52
N SER A 70 4.38 15.85 -1.23
CA SER A 70 5.17 16.51 -0.19
C SER A 70 6.67 16.33 -0.38
N LEU A 71 7.13 15.20 -0.96
CA LEU A 71 8.55 15.01 -1.28
C LEU A 71 9.01 15.99 -2.36
N GLN A 72 8.18 16.18 -3.40
CA GLN A 72 8.44 17.17 -4.44
C GLN A 72 8.42 18.60 -3.88
N ASP A 73 7.36 18.98 -3.17
CA ASP A 73 7.14 20.37 -2.73
C ASP A 73 8.18 20.82 -1.68
N LYS A 74 8.64 19.92 -0.80
CA LYS A 74 9.53 20.28 0.31
C LYS A 74 11.00 20.01 0.03
N PHE A 75 11.31 19.03 -0.82
CA PHE A 75 12.68 18.54 -1.00
C PHE A 75 13.13 18.50 -2.46
N ASP A 76 12.27 18.90 -3.40
CA ASP A 76 12.51 18.81 -4.85
C ASP A 76 12.87 17.37 -5.31
N ILE A 77 12.31 16.37 -4.62
CA ILE A 77 12.49 14.96 -4.94
C ILE A 77 11.24 14.45 -5.65
N THR A 78 11.34 14.17 -6.94
CA THR A 78 10.29 13.49 -7.69
C THR A 78 10.40 11.98 -7.48
N VAL A 79 9.35 11.36 -6.95
CA VAL A 79 9.20 9.90 -6.86
C VAL A 79 7.92 9.51 -7.59
N LYS A 80 8.03 8.69 -8.63
CA LYS A 80 6.85 8.15 -9.31
C LYS A 80 6.16 7.12 -8.41
N PRO A 81 4.83 6.94 -8.53
CA PRO A 81 4.10 5.94 -7.74
C PRO A 81 4.73 4.54 -7.74
N GLU A 82 5.15 4.04 -8.91
CA GLU A 82 5.81 2.74 -9.06
C GLU A 82 7.19 2.66 -8.39
N GLU A 83 7.88 3.79 -8.23
CA GLU A 83 9.20 3.88 -7.59
C GLU A 83 9.09 3.81 -6.06
N SER A 84 7.90 4.08 -5.49
CA SER A 84 7.64 3.93 -4.05
C SER A 84 7.73 2.47 -3.56
N ARG A 85 7.61 1.50 -4.49
CA ARG A 85 7.52 0.05 -4.22
C ARG A 85 6.35 -0.38 -3.33
N ARG A 86 5.30 0.44 -3.27
CA ARG A 86 4.05 0.19 -2.54
C ARG A 86 2.97 -0.34 -3.47
N ASN A 87 2.07 -1.16 -2.96
CA ASN A 87 1.07 -1.84 -3.79
C ASN A 87 -0.12 -0.96 -4.12
N VAL A 88 -0.53 -0.08 -3.22
CA VAL A 88 -1.75 0.73 -3.37
C VAL A 88 -1.38 2.20 -3.17
N LEU A 89 -1.63 3.01 -4.20
CA LEU A 89 -1.59 4.46 -4.09
C LEU A 89 -2.98 4.97 -3.72
N THR A 90 -3.07 5.70 -2.62
CA THR A 90 -4.31 6.32 -2.13
C THR A 90 -4.28 7.83 -2.29
N GLN A 91 -5.45 8.46 -2.24
CA GLN A 91 -5.60 9.92 -2.21
C GLN A 91 -6.76 10.32 -1.30
N GLY A 92 -6.66 11.50 -0.67
CA GLY A 92 -7.72 12.08 0.13
C GLY A 92 -7.92 11.43 1.49
N ILE A 93 -6.93 10.66 1.98
CA ILE A 93 -7.01 9.97 3.27
C ILE A 93 -5.67 9.96 3.99
N GLU A 94 -5.70 10.25 5.30
CA GLU A 94 -4.55 10.12 6.18
C GLU A 94 -4.40 8.64 6.61
N ILE A 95 -3.69 7.86 5.80
CA ILE A 95 -3.53 6.41 6.01
C ILE A 95 -2.77 6.08 7.32
N ASN A 96 -2.01 7.03 7.87
CA ASN A 96 -1.29 6.81 9.12
C ASN A 96 -2.22 6.79 10.34
N ASP A 97 -3.36 7.48 10.27
CA ASP A 97 -4.38 7.47 11.33
C ASP A 97 -5.12 6.12 11.40
N LEU A 98 -4.99 5.28 10.36
CA LEU A 98 -5.62 3.96 10.31
C LEU A 98 -4.86 2.90 11.13
N ILE A 99 -3.63 3.18 11.59
CA ILE A 99 -2.80 2.19 12.30
C ILE A 99 -3.54 1.61 13.52
N GLY A 100 -3.61 0.28 13.59
CA GLY A 100 -4.31 -0.44 14.65
C GLY A 100 -5.80 -0.66 14.39
N THR A 101 -6.36 -0.06 13.34
CA THR A 101 -7.77 -0.18 12.94
C THR A 101 -7.94 -1.11 11.73
N GLU A 102 -9.19 -1.51 11.49
CA GLU A 102 -9.60 -2.19 10.27
C GLU A 102 -10.34 -1.22 9.35
N PHE A 103 -10.10 -1.35 8.05
CA PHE A 103 -10.71 -0.51 7.03
C PHE A 103 -10.89 -1.29 5.74
N PHE A 104 -11.69 -0.76 4.83
CA PHE A 104 -11.95 -1.39 3.53
C PHE A 104 -11.17 -0.69 2.41
N VAL A 105 -10.65 -1.50 1.50
CA VAL A 105 -10.15 -1.06 0.19
C VAL A 105 -10.93 -1.83 -0.86
N GLY A 106 -11.89 -1.15 -1.49
CA GLY A 106 -12.90 -1.82 -2.31
C GLY A 106 -13.68 -2.85 -1.48
N GLN A 107 -13.63 -4.12 -1.89
CA GLN A 107 -14.30 -5.22 -1.20
C GLN A 107 -13.41 -5.93 -0.16
N VAL A 108 -12.13 -5.55 -0.05
CA VAL A 108 -11.15 -6.22 0.81
C VAL A 108 -11.05 -5.50 2.15
N ARG A 109 -11.23 -6.25 3.25
CA ARG A 109 -10.98 -5.74 4.61
C ARG A 109 -9.51 -5.89 4.95
N LEU A 110 -8.87 -4.79 5.31
CA LEU A 110 -7.47 -4.72 5.73
C LEU A 110 -7.36 -4.28 7.18
N ARG A 111 -6.22 -4.60 7.82
CA ARG A 111 -5.82 -4.06 9.12
C ARG A 111 -4.49 -3.34 8.96
N ALA A 112 -4.39 -2.08 9.38
CA ALA A 112 -3.12 -1.36 9.33
C ALA A 112 -2.24 -1.76 10.52
N HIS A 113 -1.01 -2.19 10.21
CA HIS A 113 -0.10 -2.72 11.22
C HIS A 113 0.92 -1.69 11.71
N ARG A 114 1.56 -0.95 10.80
CA ARG A 114 2.70 -0.06 11.12
C ARG A 114 3.04 0.88 9.95
N ILE A 115 3.80 1.91 10.27
CA ILE A 115 4.54 2.75 9.31
C ILE A 115 5.89 2.11 8.97
N THR A 116 6.35 2.36 7.74
CA THR A 116 7.67 1.95 7.20
C THR A 116 8.23 3.01 6.29
#